data_AF-A0A3D1WHG7-F1
#
_entry.id   AF-A0A3D1WHG7-F1
#
_cell.length_a   1.000
_cell.length_b   1.000
_cell.length_c   1.000
_cell.angle_alpha   90.00
_cell.angle_beta   90.00
_cell.angle_gamma   90.00
#
_symmetry.space_group_name_H-M   'P 1'
#
loop_
_entity.id
_entity.type
_entity.pdbx_description
1 polymer ?
#
loop_
_entity_poly.entity_id
_entity_poly.type
_entity_poly.pdbx_seq_one_letter_code
_entity_poly.pdbx_strand_id
1 'polypeptide(L)'
;MKKTIKDEQIVKEVKDDFAARQMARKPFESQWLMNMNFYMGNQFCDIGYGGNVEEVDKQFFWQEREIFNHISPLVDVRLAKLGKIKPKTTVLPATNDEKDISAAKVSKKIIESVTSKLDLNHKIIEALQWSEICGTSFYKVTWNPNEGQIIAQDADKKPVRSGEVDISVCSPFEIYPDSFTCETLDSCQSIIHARAIDAKKVASDYGLQVEGENLSIYSLDSTTVGFGGLGYSSAAPKISKGIKQNSVLVLERYERPTKDYPFGRLTIVVGDNLVYDGELPYKLGSDYERDFPFVKQTSLNQVGSFWGVSVIDRLIPIQRAFNSVKNRKHEFMNRLTMGILKVEDGSVDIENLEDEGVCPGKILVYRQGSTAPEFLEGDNVSSSFSDEEEKLLAEFRSISGVKDFDYDYASSNVSGVTLQLMLEQDELRLNNTAENMKRCVRKIAQDVLRLYKQFALIPRLARIVGDNGEIELFYFNSNDISSDDISLEATAELGESITQRRQMVFDLINAGLLNDNGNEMSDKMKVKALELLGLGVWENAQDTNELHIKKADSENVKLLGGKRVEASQIDDHALHIDRHIAFMLNGDYEKKLAVRPELESIFLAHINKHKSMLKEQQ
;
A
#
# COMPACT_ATOMS: atom_id res chain seq x y z
N MET A 1 -33.67 -7.89 -24.93
CA MET A 1 -33.82 -9.20 -24.24
C MET A 1 -35.10 -9.13 -23.42
N LYS A 2 -35.99 -10.13 -23.49
CA LYS A 2 -37.16 -10.19 -22.59
C LYS A 2 -36.63 -10.53 -21.20
N LYS A 3 -36.78 -9.63 -20.23
CA LYS A 3 -36.43 -9.90 -18.82
C LYS A 3 -37.33 -11.03 -18.33
N THR A 4 -36.73 -12.08 -17.77
CA THR A 4 -37.49 -13.17 -17.16
C THR A 4 -37.94 -12.72 -15.77
N ILE A 5 -39.14 -13.10 -15.31
CA ILE A 5 -39.64 -12.73 -13.97
C ILE A 5 -38.63 -13.10 -12.86
N LYS A 6 -37.88 -14.19 -13.06
CA LYS A 6 -36.82 -14.64 -12.17
C LYS A 6 -35.63 -13.67 -12.10
N ASP A 7 -35.26 -13.04 -13.22
CA ASP A 7 -34.15 -12.09 -13.28
C ASP A 7 -34.50 -10.81 -12.52
N GLU A 8 -35.75 -10.34 -12.65
CA GLU A 8 -36.24 -9.18 -11.92
C GLU A 8 -36.27 -9.41 -10.40
N GLN A 9 -36.59 -10.63 -9.96
CA GLN A 9 -36.54 -11.01 -8.55
C GLN A 9 -35.10 -10.97 -8.01
N ILE A 10 -34.13 -11.53 -8.76
CA ILE A 10 -32.71 -11.52 -8.36
C ILE A 10 -32.17 -10.09 -8.29
N VAL A 11 -32.47 -9.25 -9.29
CA VAL A 11 -32.08 -7.83 -9.29
C VAL A 11 -32.63 -7.11 -8.06
N LYS A 12 -33.91 -7.34 -7.73
CA LYS A 12 -34.53 -6.74 -6.55
C LYS A 12 -33.88 -7.21 -5.27
N GLU A 13 -33.61 -8.51 -5.12
CA GLU A 13 -32.93 -9.08 -3.96
C GLU A 13 -31.55 -8.47 -3.72
N VAL A 14 -30.72 -8.35 -4.78
CA VAL A 14 -29.39 -7.74 -4.67
C VAL A 14 -29.48 -6.26 -4.30
N LYS A 15 -30.45 -5.52 -4.84
CA LYS A 15 -30.65 -4.10 -4.52
C LYS A 15 -31.15 -3.89 -3.10
N ASP A 16 -32.08 -4.72 -2.64
CA ASP A 16 -32.61 -4.66 -1.28
C ASP A 16 -31.50 -4.99 -0.24
N ASP A 17 -30.68 -6.02 -0.52
CA ASP A 17 -29.50 -6.36 0.30
C ASP A 17 -28.46 -5.22 0.31
N PHE A 18 -28.15 -4.65 -0.85
CA PHE A 18 -27.27 -3.49 -0.96
C PHE A 18 -27.78 -2.30 -0.14
N ALA A 19 -29.08 -1.96 -0.24
CA ALA A 19 -29.66 -0.85 0.50
C ALA A 19 -29.60 -1.06 2.02
N ALA A 20 -29.86 -2.29 2.49
CA ALA A 20 -29.73 -2.64 3.90
C ALA A 20 -28.30 -2.46 4.41
N ARG A 21 -27.31 -2.98 3.67
CA ARG A 21 -25.88 -2.82 4.00
C ARG A 21 -25.43 -1.37 3.94
N GLN A 22 -25.95 -0.58 3.01
CA GLN A 22 -25.65 0.85 2.90
C GLN A 22 -26.12 1.62 4.15
N MET A 23 -27.31 1.33 4.66
CA MET A 23 -27.81 1.95 5.90
C MET A 23 -26.95 1.56 7.10
N ALA A 24 -26.58 0.29 7.22
CA ALA A 24 -25.76 -0.21 8.32
C ALA A 24 -24.31 0.31 8.29
N ARG A 25 -23.74 0.56 7.10
CA ARG A 25 -22.38 1.12 6.94
C ARG A 25 -22.30 2.62 7.23
N LYS A 26 -23.42 3.36 7.15
CA LYS A 26 -23.46 4.82 7.24
C LYS A 26 -22.67 5.45 8.40
N PRO A 27 -22.66 4.89 9.63
CA PRO A 27 -21.84 5.44 10.72
C PRO A 27 -20.33 5.39 10.44
N PHE A 28 -19.84 4.26 9.89
CA PHE A 28 -18.43 4.11 9.52
C PHE A 28 -18.07 5.03 8.36
N GLU A 29 -18.95 5.13 7.37
CA GLU A 29 -18.79 6.02 6.22
C GLU A 29 -18.67 7.49 6.63
N SER A 30 -19.49 7.91 7.61
CA SER A 30 -19.44 9.27 8.18
C SER A 30 -18.11 9.55 8.86
N GLN A 31 -17.57 8.57 9.59
CA GLN A 31 -16.26 8.68 10.23
C GLN A 31 -15.13 8.80 9.19
N TRP A 32 -15.17 8.01 8.11
CA TRP A 32 -14.18 8.10 7.03
C TRP A 32 -14.21 9.47 6.34
N LEU A 33 -15.40 10.01 6.09
CA LEU A 33 -15.57 11.36 5.52
C LEU A 33 -15.03 12.43 6.47
N MET A 34 -15.28 12.30 7.77
CA MET A 34 -14.73 13.17 8.78
C MET A 34 -13.20 13.12 8.77
N ASN A 35 -12.60 11.93 8.72
CA ASN A 35 -11.14 11.79 8.63
C ASN A 35 -10.55 12.46 7.39
N MET A 36 -11.17 12.23 6.22
CA MET A 36 -10.70 12.86 4.99
C MET A 36 -10.85 14.39 5.03
N ASN A 37 -11.94 14.92 5.60
CA ASN A 37 -12.10 16.36 5.79
C ASN A 37 -11.02 16.94 6.72
N PHE A 38 -10.72 16.26 7.83
CA PHE A 38 -9.66 16.69 8.74
C PHE A 38 -8.27 16.67 8.11
N TYR A 39 -7.98 15.66 7.29
CA TYR A 39 -6.74 15.57 6.51
C TYR A 39 -6.64 16.72 5.49
N MET A 40 -7.70 17.00 4.73
CA MET A 40 -7.75 18.07 3.73
C MET A 40 -7.79 19.49 4.32
N GLY A 41 -7.92 19.62 5.65
CA GLY A 41 -7.94 20.90 6.35
C GLY A 41 -9.33 21.49 6.54
N ASN A 42 -10.41 20.77 6.24
CA ASN A 42 -11.78 21.16 6.62
C ASN A 42 -12.13 20.58 8.01
N GLN A 43 -11.71 21.28 9.07
CA GLN A 43 -11.76 20.77 10.45
C GLN A 43 -12.96 21.27 11.28
N PHE A 44 -13.70 22.27 10.80
CA PHE A 44 -14.93 22.75 11.44
C PHE A 44 -16.16 21.97 10.96
N CYS A 45 -16.04 20.65 10.96
CA CYS A 45 -17.13 19.74 10.64
C CYS A 45 -17.37 18.76 11.79
N ASP A 46 -18.62 18.32 11.93
CA ASP A 46 -19.04 17.30 12.89
C ASP A 46 -20.09 16.36 12.28
N ILE A 47 -20.27 15.21 12.90
CA ILE A 47 -21.30 14.25 12.46
C ILE A 47 -22.65 14.69 13.06
N GLY A 48 -23.54 15.20 12.21
CA GLY A 48 -24.89 15.62 12.62
C GLY A 48 -25.78 14.44 13.01
N TYR A 49 -26.94 14.73 13.61
CA TYR A 49 -27.91 13.72 14.06
C TYR A 49 -28.40 12.77 12.95
N GLY A 50 -28.32 13.20 11.68
CA GLY A 50 -28.67 12.38 10.51
C GLY A 50 -27.57 11.42 10.05
N GLY A 51 -26.40 11.40 10.70
CA GLY A 51 -25.24 10.64 10.26
C GLY A 51 -24.66 11.17 8.94
N ASN A 52 -24.71 12.48 8.74
CA ASN A 52 -23.99 13.15 7.66
C ASN A 52 -22.98 14.10 8.30
N VAL A 53 -21.85 14.30 7.62
CA VAL A 53 -20.86 15.29 8.05
C VAL A 53 -21.36 16.68 7.68
N GLU A 54 -21.63 17.50 8.70
CA GLU A 54 -22.15 18.83 8.59
C GLU A 54 -21.09 19.84 9.03
N GLU A 55 -21.13 21.02 8.42
CA GLU A 55 -20.23 22.11 8.78
C GLU A 55 -20.82 22.87 9.96
N VAL A 56 -19.99 23.17 10.95
CA VAL A 56 -20.42 23.95 12.09
C VAL A 56 -20.19 25.41 11.74
N ASP A 57 -21.24 26.25 11.77
CA ASP A 57 -21.13 27.69 11.52
C ASP A 57 -20.56 28.46 12.73
N LYS A 58 -20.00 29.65 12.47
CA LYS A 58 -19.53 30.55 13.54
C LYS A 58 -20.71 30.94 14.42
N GLN A 59 -20.53 30.83 15.74
CA GLN A 59 -21.57 31.27 16.67
C GLN A 59 -21.60 32.80 16.77
N PHE A 60 -20.43 33.44 16.67
CA PHE A 60 -20.28 34.89 16.68
C PHE A 60 -19.41 35.33 15.51
N PHE A 61 -19.71 36.50 14.93
CA PHE A 61 -18.98 37.01 13.76
C PHE A 61 -17.48 37.24 14.07
N TRP A 62 -17.18 37.65 15.30
CA TRP A 62 -15.83 37.93 15.80
C TRP A 62 -15.05 36.68 16.20
N GLN A 63 -15.71 35.51 16.25
CA GLN A 63 -15.05 34.27 16.64
C GLN A 63 -13.99 33.89 15.60
N GLU A 64 -12.79 33.63 16.06
CA GLU A 64 -11.70 33.17 15.22
C GLU A 64 -11.80 31.68 14.93
N ARG A 65 -11.50 31.33 13.69
CA ARG A 65 -11.61 29.97 13.15
C ARG A 65 -10.50 29.71 12.16
N GLU A 66 -9.29 29.90 12.63
CA GLU A 66 -8.10 29.46 11.93
C GLU A 66 -7.88 27.97 12.17
N ILE A 67 -7.36 27.30 11.13
CA ILE A 67 -7.13 25.86 11.12
C ILE A 67 -5.63 25.64 11.08
N PHE A 68 -5.09 25.01 12.11
CA PHE A 68 -3.66 24.69 12.22
C PHE A 68 -3.46 23.20 12.02
N ASN A 69 -3.51 22.75 10.76
CA ASN A 69 -3.57 21.33 10.43
C ASN A 69 -2.25 20.59 10.71
N HIS A 70 -2.16 19.91 11.85
CA HIS A 70 -1.05 19.03 12.21
C HIS A 70 -1.27 17.58 11.75
N ILE A 71 -2.51 17.20 11.43
CA ILE A 71 -2.84 15.83 10.99
C ILE A 71 -2.23 15.53 9.62
N SER A 72 -2.36 16.43 8.64
CA SER A 72 -1.82 16.22 7.28
C SER A 72 -0.32 15.89 7.27
N PRO A 73 0.58 16.73 7.84
CA PRO A 73 2.01 16.44 7.80
C PRO A 73 2.36 15.15 8.55
N LEU A 74 1.68 14.84 9.66
CA LEU A 74 1.91 13.60 10.40
C LEU A 74 1.56 12.36 9.56
N VAL A 75 0.41 12.38 8.87
CA VAL A 75 0.00 11.29 7.98
C VAL A 75 0.96 11.15 6.80
N ASP A 76 1.42 12.26 6.22
CA ASP A 76 2.37 12.23 5.11
C ASP A 76 3.72 11.61 5.51
N VAL A 77 4.23 11.93 6.71
CA VAL A 77 5.45 11.30 7.25
C VAL A 77 5.22 9.80 7.51
N ARG A 78 4.05 9.40 8.03
CA ARG A 78 3.70 7.97 8.19
C ARG A 78 3.70 7.24 6.86
N LEU A 79 3.06 7.81 5.84
CA LEU A 79 3.04 7.25 4.48
C LEU A 79 4.44 7.14 3.89
N ALA A 80 5.30 8.16 4.10
CA ALA A 80 6.68 8.12 3.64
C ALA A 80 7.51 7.02 4.33
N LYS A 81 7.31 6.80 5.64
CA LYS A 81 7.98 5.73 6.39
C LYS A 81 7.51 4.35 5.96
N LEU A 82 6.18 4.15 5.86
CA LEU A 82 5.58 2.89 5.45
C LEU A 82 5.86 2.55 3.97
N GLY A 83 5.88 3.55 3.09
CA GLY A 83 6.19 3.38 1.66
C GLY A 83 7.65 3.01 1.36
N LYS A 84 8.58 3.20 2.30
CA LYS A 84 9.94 2.66 2.20
C LYS A 84 9.98 1.14 2.35
N ILE A 85 8.99 0.56 3.03
CA ILE A 85 8.92 -0.87 3.27
C ILE A 85 8.44 -1.52 1.98
N LYS A 86 9.35 -2.22 1.30
CA LYS A 86 9.06 -3.00 0.09
C LYS A 86 9.23 -4.48 0.39
N PRO A 87 8.16 -5.21 0.73
CA PRO A 87 8.27 -6.63 1.04
C PRO A 87 8.73 -7.40 -0.20
N LYS A 88 9.94 -7.98 -0.17
CA LYS A 88 10.36 -8.93 -1.20
C LYS A 88 9.69 -10.28 -0.92
N THR A 89 9.01 -10.82 -1.93
CA THR A 89 8.32 -12.11 -1.84
C THR A 89 9.23 -13.21 -2.36
N THR A 90 9.30 -14.31 -1.61
CA THR A 90 10.04 -15.52 -2.01
C THR A 90 9.17 -16.75 -1.84
N VAL A 91 9.03 -17.52 -2.92
CA VAL A 91 8.25 -18.75 -2.93
C VAL A 91 9.08 -19.88 -2.33
N LEU A 92 8.51 -20.57 -1.34
CA LEU A 92 9.10 -21.75 -0.73
C LEU A 92 8.76 -22.99 -1.59
N PRO A 93 9.74 -23.86 -1.87
CA PRO A 93 9.47 -25.10 -2.57
C PRO A 93 8.64 -26.05 -1.68
N ALA A 94 7.72 -26.80 -2.30
CA ALA A 94 6.86 -27.74 -1.58
C ALA A 94 7.67 -28.90 -0.94
N THR A 95 8.74 -29.32 -1.61
CA THR A 95 9.67 -30.34 -1.12
C THR A 95 11.12 -29.94 -1.44
N ASN A 96 12.09 -30.67 -0.89
CA ASN A 96 13.50 -30.48 -1.21
C ASN A 96 13.92 -31.10 -2.56
N ASP A 97 12.98 -31.58 -3.37
CA ASP A 97 13.27 -32.08 -4.71
C ASP A 97 13.69 -30.94 -5.64
N GLU A 98 14.67 -31.18 -6.50
CA GLU A 98 15.21 -30.19 -7.44
C GLU A 98 14.14 -29.63 -8.41
N LYS A 99 13.15 -30.45 -8.76
CA LYS A 99 11.97 -30.03 -9.53
C LYS A 99 11.13 -28.99 -8.79
N ASP A 100 10.89 -29.17 -7.49
CA ASP A 100 10.13 -28.22 -6.69
C ASP A 100 10.94 -26.95 -6.40
N ILE A 101 12.26 -27.09 -6.21
CA ILE A 101 13.17 -25.95 -6.07
C ILE A 101 13.19 -25.11 -7.35
N SER A 102 13.25 -25.75 -8.53
CA SER A 102 13.20 -25.04 -9.82
C SER A 102 11.84 -24.42 -10.08
N ALA A 103 10.74 -25.11 -9.79
CA ALA A 103 9.38 -24.57 -9.86
C ALA A 103 9.16 -23.36 -8.93
N ALA A 104 9.70 -23.39 -7.71
CA ALA A 104 9.68 -22.27 -6.79
C ALA A 104 10.46 -21.05 -7.33
N LYS A 105 11.63 -21.28 -7.94
CA LYS A 105 12.40 -20.22 -8.63
C LYS A 105 11.61 -19.61 -9.79
N VAL A 106 10.94 -20.43 -10.60
CA VAL A 106 10.06 -19.95 -11.68
C VAL A 106 8.88 -19.17 -11.12
N SER A 107 8.27 -19.63 -10.03
CA SER A 107 7.14 -18.96 -9.38
C SER A 107 7.54 -17.59 -8.80
N LYS A 108 8.73 -17.49 -8.18
CA LYS A 108 9.31 -16.20 -7.74
C LYS A 108 9.47 -15.25 -8.92
N LYS A 109 10.05 -15.74 -10.02
CA LYS A 109 10.21 -15.00 -11.28
C LYS A 109 8.87 -14.51 -11.86
N ILE A 110 7.81 -15.32 -11.79
CA ILE A 110 6.46 -14.90 -12.20
C ILE A 110 5.97 -13.72 -11.35
N ILE A 111 6.08 -13.81 -10.03
CA ILE A 111 5.65 -12.72 -9.13
C ILE A 111 6.43 -11.43 -9.41
N GLU A 112 7.75 -11.50 -9.59
CA GLU A 112 8.59 -10.34 -9.92
C GLU A 112 8.22 -9.70 -11.26
N SER A 113 7.92 -10.53 -12.27
CA SER A 113 7.46 -10.07 -13.58
C SER A 113 6.11 -9.34 -13.48
N VAL A 114 5.16 -9.91 -12.73
CA VAL A 114 3.81 -9.33 -12.51
C VAL A 114 3.90 -8.04 -11.71
N THR A 115 4.70 -8.04 -10.64
CA THR A 115 4.95 -6.87 -9.77
C THR A 115 5.48 -5.71 -10.59
N SER A 116 6.43 -5.97 -11.49
CA SER A 116 7.04 -4.96 -12.36
C SER A 116 6.08 -4.49 -13.46
N LYS A 117 5.29 -5.40 -14.04
CA LYS A 117 4.37 -5.10 -15.15
C LYS A 117 3.16 -4.29 -14.70
N LEU A 118 2.59 -4.61 -13.53
CA LEU A 118 1.40 -3.94 -12.99
C LEU A 118 1.73 -2.71 -12.12
N ASP A 119 3.02 -2.40 -11.96
CA ASP A 119 3.52 -1.41 -11.01
C ASP A 119 2.87 -1.56 -9.62
N LEU A 120 2.99 -2.77 -9.06
CA LEU A 120 2.34 -3.14 -7.80
C LEU A 120 2.77 -2.22 -6.65
N ASN A 121 3.98 -1.66 -6.70
CA ASN A 121 4.46 -0.70 -5.71
C ASN A 121 3.60 0.56 -5.67
N HIS A 122 3.25 1.12 -6.82
CA HIS A 122 2.35 2.27 -6.89
C HIS A 122 0.98 1.93 -6.31
N LYS A 123 0.42 0.76 -6.65
CA LYS A 123 -0.87 0.29 -6.12
C LYS A 123 -0.84 0.08 -4.60
N ILE A 124 0.27 -0.42 -4.05
CA ILE A 124 0.45 -0.56 -2.60
C ILE A 124 0.44 0.81 -1.93
N ILE A 125 1.12 1.81 -2.50
CA ILE A 125 1.13 3.18 -1.96
C ILE A 125 -0.27 3.80 -2.00
N GLU A 126 -1.01 3.63 -3.10
CA GLU A 126 -2.40 4.08 -3.21
C GLU A 126 -3.31 3.42 -2.16
N ALA A 127 -3.21 2.10 -2.00
CA ALA A 127 -3.95 1.37 -0.98
C ALA A 127 -3.53 1.77 0.44
N LEU A 128 -2.26 2.13 0.64
CA LEU A 128 -1.74 2.61 1.91
C LEU A 128 -2.36 3.95 2.29
N GLN A 129 -2.48 4.90 1.34
CA GLN A 129 -3.18 6.18 1.54
C GLN A 129 -4.61 5.96 2.01
N TRP A 130 -5.37 5.11 1.32
CA TRP A 130 -6.73 4.75 1.74
C TRP A 130 -6.76 4.11 3.13
N SER A 131 -5.83 3.19 3.42
CA SER A 131 -5.80 2.50 4.72
C SER A 131 -5.43 3.43 5.87
N GLU A 132 -4.51 4.38 5.68
CA GLU A 132 -4.12 5.32 6.74
C GLU A 132 -5.20 6.36 7.00
N ILE A 133 -5.93 6.82 5.99
CA ILE A 133 -6.96 7.85 6.13
C ILE A 133 -8.30 7.26 6.60
N CYS A 134 -8.74 6.17 5.99
CA CYS A 134 -10.04 5.55 6.27
C CYS A 134 -9.95 4.32 7.20
N GLY A 135 -8.76 3.86 7.54
CA GLY A 135 -8.51 2.69 8.40
C GLY A 135 -8.43 1.36 7.64
N THR A 136 -8.98 1.26 6.43
CA THR A 136 -8.99 0.03 5.61
C THR A 136 -8.97 0.33 4.12
N SER A 137 -8.33 -0.54 3.34
CA SER A 137 -8.38 -0.57 1.88
C SER A 137 -8.45 -2.01 1.37
N PHE A 138 -8.80 -2.19 0.10
CA PHE A 138 -8.90 -3.51 -0.51
C PHE A 138 -8.13 -3.56 -1.82
N TYR A 139 -7.67 -4.76 -2.15
CA TYR A 139 -7.18 -5.10 -3.48
C TYR A 139 -8.16 -6.08 -4.10
N LYS A 140 -8.50 -5.86 -5.37
CA LYS A 140 -9.26 -6.81 -6.17
C LYS A 140 -8.33 -7.48 -7.17
N VAL A 141 -8.09 -8.78 -7.01
CA VAL A 141 -7.17 -9.59 -7.83
C VAL A 141 -8.00 -10.44 -8.80
N THR A 142 -8.02 -10.06 -10.08
CA THR A 142 -8.86 -10.70 -11.10
C THR A 142 -8.04 -11.19 -12.29
N TRP A 143 -8.65 -12.02 -13.12
CA TRP A 143 -8.09 -12.42 -14.41
C TRP A 143 -8.81 -11.66 -15.53
N ASN A 144 -8.05 -10.89 -16.31
CA ASN A 144 -8.55 -10.21 -17.49
C ASN A 144 -8.28 -11.07 -18.74
N PRO A 145 -9.30 -11.69 -19.37
CA PRO A 145 -9.12 -12.53 -20.56
C PRO A 145 -8.74 -11.74 -21.82
N ASN A 146 -8.97 -10.42 -21.84
CA ASN A 146 -8.73 -9.56 -23.01
C ASN A 146 -7.29 -9.04 -23.09
N GLU A 147 -6.42 -9.40 -22.16
CA GLU A 147 -5.02 -8.96 -22.11
C GLU A 147 -4.04 -10.10 -22.43
N GLY A 148 -2.77 -9.75 -22.64
CA GLY A 148 -1.72 -10.72 -22.91
C GLY A 148 -1.48 -11.01 -24.40
N GLN A 149 -0.79 -12.11 -24.68
CA GLN A 149 -0.36 -12.48 -26.03
C GLN A 149 -1.54 -13.01 -26.85
N ILE A 150 -1.59 -12.70 -28.14
CA ILE A 150 -2.60 -13.24 -29.05
C ILE A 150 -2.22 -14.69 -29.37
N ILE A 151 -3.06 -15.64 -28.94
CA ILE A 151 -2.83 -17.08 -29.11
C ILE A 151 -3.50 -17.58 -30.38
N ALA A 152 -4.73 -17.11 -30.66
CA ALA A 152 -5.52 -17.57 -31.78
C ALA A 152 -6.40 -16.43 -32.33
N GLN A 153 -6.98 -16.66 -33.50
CA GLN A 153 -8.10 -15.85 -34.00
C GLN A 153 -9.35 -16.73 -33.98
N ASP A 154 -10.43 -16.22 -33.39
CA ASP A 154 -11.73 -16.89 -33.38
C ASP A 154 -12.32 -16.97 -34.80
N ALA A 155 -13.39 -17.75 -34.98
CA ALA A 155 -14.09 -17.90 -36.26
C ALA A 155 -14.53 -16.55 -36.86
N ASP A 156 -14.76 -15.55 -36.01
CA ASP A 156 -15.11 -14.17 -36.36
C ASP A 156 -13.89 -13.23 -36.54
N LYS A 157 -12.67 -13.76 -36.67
CA LYS A 157 -11.38 -13.01 -36.77
C LYS A 157 -11.05 -12.13 -35.56
N LYS A 158 -11.70 -12.32 -34.40
CA LYS A 158 -11.34 -11.62 -33.16
C LYS A 158 -10.11 -12.27 -32.53
N PRO A 159 -9.10 -11.50 -32.09
CA PRO A 159 -7.91 -12.06 -31.46
C PRO A 159 -8.26 -12.62 -30.08
N VAL A 160 -8.08 -13.92 -29.90
CA VAL A 160 -8.14 -14.60 -28.61
C VAL A 160 -6.78 -14.43 -27.93
N ARG A 161 -6.79 -13.78 -26.76
CA ARG A 161 -5.58 -13.50 -25.99
C ARG A 161 -5.42 -14.47 -24.83
N SER A 162 -4.20 -14.56 -24.30
CA SER A 162 -3.82 -15.47 -23.21
C SER A 162 -4.44 -15.10 -21.86
N GLY A 163 -4.97 -13.89 -21.73
CA GLY A 163 -5.35 -13.30 -20.46
C GLY A 163 -4.15 -12.90 -19.60
N GLU A 164 -4.38 -12.04 -18.62
CA GLU A 164 -3.39 -11.63 -17.62
C GLU A 164 -4.06 -11.36 -16.27
N VAL A 165 -3.32 -11.48 -15.17
CA VAL A 165 -3.79 -11.02 -13.86
C VAL A 165 -3.87 -9.49 -13.85
N ASP A 166 -4.98 -8.96 -13.36
CA ASP A 166 -5.18 -7.54 -13.09
C ASP A 166 -5.42 -7.35 -11.58
N ILE A 167 -4.76 -6.35 -11.01
CA ILE A 167 -4.87 -6.00 -9.59
C ILE A 167 -5.35 -4.55 -9.54
N SER A 168 -6.50 -4.31 -8.92
CA SER A 168 -7.01 -2.95 -8.71
C SER A 168 -7.13 -2.63 -7.23
N VAL A 169 -6.89 -1.38 -6.86
CA VAL A 169 -7.13 -0.89 -5.50
C VAL A 169 -8.59 -0.45 -5.42
N CYS A 170 -9.30 -0.97 -4.43
CA CYS A 170 -10.69 -0.65 -4.17
C CYS A 170 -10.79 0.20 -2.90
N SER A 171 -11.57 1.27 -3.02
CA SER A 171 -11.87 2.15 -1.91
C SER A 171 -12.77 1.43 -0.88
N PRO A 172 -12.64 1.69 0.43
CA PRO A 172 -13.57 1.14 1.42
C PRO A 172 -15.03 1.57 1.18
N PHE A 173 -15.25 2.68 0.46
CA PHE A 173 -16.58 3.16 0.06
C PHE A 173 -17.26 2.27 -0.99
N GLU A 174 -16.51 1.41 -1.68
CA GLU A 174 -17.02 0.50 -2.71
C GLU A 174 -17.40 -0.88 -2.16
N ILE A 175 -16.96 -1.23 -0.94
CA ILE A 175 -17.12 -2.57 -0.35
C ILE A 175 -18.21 -2.59 0.73
N TYR A 176 -19.05 -3.64 0.69
CA TYR A 176 -20.16 -3.86 1.62
C TYR A 176 -20.18 -5.33 2.07
N PRO A 177 -19.56 -5.67 3.22
CA PRO A 177 -19.59 -7.01 3.78
C PRO A 177 -20.99 -7.38 4.27
N ASP A 178 -21.22 -8.67 4.50
CA ASP A 178 -22.45 -9.22 5.08
C ASP A 178 -22.62 -8.88 6.55
N SER A 179 -21.51 -8.88 7.29
CA SER A 179 -21.47 -8.49 8.68
C SER A 179 -20.29 -7.57 8.97
N PHE A 180 -20.56 -6.52 9.73
CA PHE A 180 -19.56 -5.56 10.18
C PHE A 180 -18.81 -6.03 11.43
N THR A 181 -19.22 -7.14 12.06
CA THR A 181 -18.55 -7.69 13.25
C THR A 181 -17.47 -8.70 12.91
N CYS A 182 -17.39 -9.14 11.65
CA CYS A 182 -16.40 -10.12 11.21
C CYS A 182 -15.02 -9.47 11.08
N GLU A 183 -14.03 -9.86 11.87
CA GLU A 183 -12.71 -9.21 11.86
C GLU A 183 -11.90 -9.45 10.57
N THR A 184 -12.12 -10.57 9.90
CA THR A 184 -11.35 -10.99 8.72
C THR A 184 -12.28 -11.20 7.54
N LEU A 185 -11.74 -11.02 6.32
CA LEU A 185 -12.43 -11.35 5.09
C LEU A 185 -12.76 -12.84 5.01
N ASP A 186 -11.95 -13.66 5.69
CA ASP A 186 -12.13 -15.11 5.80
C ASP A 186 -13.34 -15.52 6.66
N SER A 187 -13.90 -14.62 7.45
CA SER A 187 -15.13 -14.87 8.24
C SER A 187 -16.39 -14.33 7.57
N CYS A 188 -16.28 -13.63 6.44
CA CYS A 188 -17.43 -13.12 5.69
C CYS A 188 -18.00 -14.21 4.77
N GLN A 189 -19.33 -14.30 4.68
CA GLN A 189 -20.03 -15.22 3.78
C GLN A 189 -20.38 -14.56 2.45
N SER A 190 -20.59 -13.24 2.42
CA SER A 190 -20.84 -12.52 1.16
C SER A 190 -20.35 -11.08 1.18
N ILE A 191 -19.93 -10.58 0.02
CA ILE A 191 -19.43 -9.22 -0.17
C ILE A 191 -20.09 -8.62 -1.41
N ILE A 192 -20.60 -7.40 -1.29
CA ILE A 192 -21.02 -6.60 -2.44
C ILE A 192 -19.93 -5.57 -2.73
N HIS A 193 -19.51 -5.55 -3.99
CA HIS A 193 -18.66 -4.51 -4.54
C HIS A 193 -19.48 -3.63 -5.47
N ALA A 194 -19.64 -2.36 -5.07
CA ALA A 194 -20.48 -1.39 -5.76
C ALA A 194 -19.61 -0.27 -6.35
N ARG A 195 -19.70 -0.08 -7.66
CA ARG A 195 -18.97 0.97 -8.38
C ARG A 195 -19.90 1.78 -9.26
N ALA A 196 -19.69 3.09 -9.29
CA ALA A 196 -20.33 3.97 -10.25
C ALA A 196 -19.42 4.12 -11.49
N ILE A 197 -19.84 3.52 -12.60
CA ILE A 197 -19.06 3.45 -13.84
C ILE A 197 -19.77 4.29 -14.91
N ASP A 198 -19.01 5.01 -15.73
CA ASP A 198 -19.58 5.79 -16.83
C ASP A 198 -20.32 4.88 -17.81
N ALA A 199 -21.50 5.30 -18.28
CA ALA A 199 -22.35 4.49 -19.15
C ALA A 199 -21.62 3.98 -20.42
N LYS A 200 -20.68 4.78 -20.96
CA LYS A 200 -19.83 4.39 -22.10
C LYS A 200 -18.92 3.20 -21.79
N LYS A 201 -18.35 3.16 -20.59
CA LYS A 201 -17.45 2.09 -20.14
C LYS A 201 -18.24 0.82 -19.79
N VAL A 202 -19.46 0.97 -19.28
CA VAL A 202 -20.38 -0.16 -19.11
C VAL A 202 -20.68 -0.83 -20.45
N ALA A 203 -20.88 -0.05 -21.51
CA ALA A 203 -21.11 -0.59 -22.85
C ALA A 203 -19.90 -1.34 -23.42
N SER A 204 -18.66 -0.93 -23.10
CA SER A 204 -17.46 -1.65 -23.52
C SER A 204 -17.23 -2.93 -22.72
N ASP A 205 -17.40 -2.86 -21.40
CA ASP A 205 -16.95 -3.91 -20.48
C ASP A 205 -18.00 -5.03 -20.36
N TYR A 206 -19.28 -4.67 -20.39
CA TYR A 206 -20.40 -5.60 -20.23
C TYR A 206 -21.24 -5.77 -21.51
N GLY A 207 -20.93 -5.02 -22.59
CA GLY A 207 -21.67 -5.09 -23.85
C GLY A 207 -23.10 -4.56 -23.77
N LEU A 208 -23.45 -3.84 -22.70
CA LEU A 208 -24.81 -3.40 -22.38
C LEU A 208 -24.91 -1.88 -22.53
N GLN A 209 -25.79 -1.39 -23.40
CA GLN A 209 -26.10 0.05 -23.45
C GLN A 209 -27.17 0.40 -22.42
N VAL A 210 -26.82 1.28 -21.50
CA VAL A 210 -27.69 1.76 -20.41
C VAL A 210 -27.65 3.28 -20.41
N GLU A 211 -28.79 3.90 -20.10
CA GLU A 211 -28.84 5.34 -19.85
C GLU A 211 -28.10 5.65 -18.55
N GLY A 212 -27.20 6.64 -18.58
CA GLY A 212 -26.48 7.07 -17.38
C GLY A 212 -27.36 7.93 -16.49
N GLU A 213 -27.24 7.72 -15.19
CA GLU A 213 -27.92 8.51 -14.17
C GLU A 213 -26.94 9.48 -13.49
N ASN A 214 -27.50 10.43 -12.75
CA ASN A 214 -26.74 11.33 -11.88
C ASN A 214 -26.55 10.64 -10.53
N LEU A 215 -25.40 10.01 -10.32
CA LEU A 215 -25.10 9.31 -9.07
C LEU A 215 -24.29 10.21 -8.15
N SER A 216 -24.69 10.29 -6.88
CA SER A 216 -23.91 10.97 -5.85
C SER A 216 -22.70 10.11 -5.50
N ILE A 217 -21.51 10.56 -5.88
CA ILE A 217 -20.23 9.95 -5.53
C ILE A 217 -19.49 10.94 -4.64
N TYR A 218 -18.72 10.46 -3.68
CA TYR A 218 -17.81 11.33 -2.95
C TYR A 218 -16.72 11.82 -3.90
N SER A 219 -16.72 13.12 -4.18
CA SER A 219 -15.68 13.78 -4.96
C SER A 219 -15.11 14.94 -4.16
N LEU A 220 -13.86 15.26 -4.43
CA LEU A 220 -13.25 16.49 -3.94
C LEU A 220 -13.92 17.66 -4.68
N ASP A 221 -14.79 18.40 -4.01
CA ASP A 221 -15.37 19.64 -4.53
C ASP A 221 -14.69 20.81 -3.85
N SER A 222 -14.06 21.70 -4.63
CA SER A 222 -13.54 22.96 -4.12
C SER A 222 -14.70 23.95 -3.93
N THR A 223 -15.51 23.75 -2.89
CA THR A 223 -16.43 24.79 -2.42
C THR A 223 -15.68 25.76 -1.52
N THR A 224 -15.79 27.05 -1.79
CA THR A 224 -15.23 28.15 -1.00
C THR A 224 -15.71 28.10 0.45
N VAL A 225 -14.94 27.46 1.33
CA VAL A 225 -15.08 27.57 2.79
C VAL A 225 -14.06 28.60 3.27
N GLY A 226 -14.54 29.78 3.66
CA GLY A 226 -13.69 30.90 4.06
C GLY A 226 -12.79 30.55 5.25
N PHE A 227 -11.48 30.41 4.98
CA PHE A 227 -10.49 30.48 6.04
C PHE A 227 -10.58 31.83 6.75
N GLY A 228 -10.47 31.78 8.08
CA GLY A 228 -10.48 32.95 8.96
C GLY A 228 -9.60 34.08 8.46
N GLY A 229 -10.22 35.26 8.36
CA GLY A 229 -9.67 36.55 8.03
C GLY A 229 -10.84 37.55 7.98
N LEU A 230 -10.58 38.84 8.20
CA LEU A 230 -11.55 39.94 8.07
C LEU A 230 -12.06 40.07 6.60
N GLY A 231 -12.91 39.13 6.16
CA GLY A 231 -13.60 39.18 4.87
C GLY A 231 -12.89 38.53 3.66
N TYR A 232 -11.77 37.82 3.85
CA TYR A 232 -11.10 37.11 2.74
C TYR A 232 -11.46 35.62 2.72
N SER A 233 -12.32 35.22 1.80
CA SER A 233 -12.64 33.83 1.50
C SER A 233 -11.46 33.14 0.79
N SER A 234 -10.61 32.44 1.53
CA SER A 234 -9.71 31.42 0.96
C SER A 234 -10.47 30.10 0.83
N ALA A 235 -10.34 29.40 -0.30
CA ALA A 235 -11.08 28.16 -0.55
C ALA A 235 -10.37 26.94 0.05
N ALA A 236 -10.96 26.30 1.06
CA ALA A 236 -10.57 24.94 1.46
C ALA A 236 -11.19 23.91 0.50
N PRO A 237 -10.45 22.90 0.00
CA PRO A 237 -11.08 21.77 -0.67
C PRO A 237 -11.97 21.01 0.32
N LYS A 238 -13.25 20.81 -0.02
CA LYS A 238 -14.22 20.06 0.78
C LYS A 238 -14.50 18.73 0.10
N ILE A 239 -14.58 17.65 0.86
CA ILE A 239 -15.13 16.42 0.32
C ILE A 239 -16.64 16.52 0.47
N SER A 240 -17.30 16.78 -0.65
CA SER A 240 -18.74 16.88 -0.76
C SER A 240 -19.26 15.68 -1.57
N LYS A 241 -20.56 15.38 -1.46
CA LYS A 241 -21.20 14.43 -2.38
C LYS A 241 -21.31 15.10 -3.74
N GLY A 242 -20.29 14.97 -4.57
CA GLY A 242 -20.37 15.39 -5.96
C GLY A 242 -21.35 14.54 -6.74
N ILE A 243 -21.99 15.16 -7.72
CA ILE A 243 -22.89 14.45 -8.63
C ILE A 243 -22.08 14.08 -9.85
N LYS A 244 -21.77 12.79 -10.01
CA LYS A 244 -21.17 12.30 -11.26
C LYS A 244 -22.29 12.07 -12.26
N GLN A 245 -22.30 12.89 -13.31
CA GLN A 245 -23.27 12.78 -14.38
C GLN A 245 -22.96 11.57 -15.27
N ASN A 246 -24.00 10.98 -15.88
CA ASN A 246 -23.90 9.89 -16.86
C ASN A 246 -23.18 8.62 -16.34
N SER A 247 -23.40 8.30 -15.05
CA SER A 247 -22.84 7.12 -14.39
C SER A 247 -23.93 6.09 -14.08
N VAL A 248 -23.57 4.82 -14.10
CA VAL A 248 -24.44 3.69 -13.81
C VAL A 248 -23.86 2.91 -12.65
N LEU A 249 -24.71 2.52 -11.70
CA LEU A 249 -24.32 1.71 -10.55
C LEU A 249 -24.16 0.25 -10.99
N VAL A 250 -22.97 -0.29 -10.79
CA VAL A 250 -22.64 -1.69 -11.00
C VAL A 250 -22.46 -2.36 -9.64
N LEU A 251 -23.27 -3.38 -9.37
CA LEU A 251 -23.24 -4.18 -8.16
C LEU A 251 -22.73 -5.58 -8.50
N GLU A 252 -21.61 -5.97 -7.91
CA GLU A 252 -21.08 -7.33 -7.98
C GLU A 252 -21.26 -7.97 -6.59
N ARG A 253 -22.24 -8.87 -6.46
CA ARG A 253 -22.46 -9.65 -5.23
C ARG A 253 -21.71 -10.98 -5.34
N TYR A 254 -20.77 -11.17 -4.42
CA TYR A 254 -20.02 -12.41 -4.28
C TYR A 254 -20.52 -13.16 -3.04
N GLU A 255 -20.88 -14.43 -3.20
CA GLU A 255 -21.27 -15.34 -2.11
C GLU A 255 -20.38 -16.57 -2.10
N ARG A 256 -19.83 -16.90 -0.93
CA ARG A 256 -19.02 -18.10 -0.74
C ARG A 256 -19.87 -19.36 -0.88
N PRO A 257 -19.21 -20.52 -1.11
CA PRO A 257 -19.88 -21.81 -1.08
C PRO A 257 -20.77 -21.99 0.16
N THR A 258 -22.02 -22.39 -0.07
CA THR A 258 -23.02 -22.73 0.95
C THR A 258 -23.64 -24.09 0.62
N LYS A 259 -24.51 -24.60 1.50
CA LYS A 259 -25.28 -25.83 1.20
C LYS A 259 -26.15 -25.68 -0.04
N ASP A 260 -26.70 -24.49 -0.26
CA ASP A 260 -27.58 -24.20 -1.39
C ASP A 260 -26.78 -23.92 -2.67
N TYR A 261 -25.60 -23.30 -2.53
CA TYR A 261 -24.69 -22.99 -3.62
C TYR A 261 -23.30 -23.60 -3.35
N PRO A 262 -23.07 -24.89 -3.67
CA PRO A 262 -21.82 -25.60 -3.31
C PRO A 262 -20.57 -25.04 -3.98
N PHE A 263 -20.74 -24.22 -5.02
CA PHE A 263 -19.67 -23.59 -5.78
C PHE A 263 -19.60 -22.07 -5.58
N GLY A 264 -20.36 -21.54 -4.62
CA GLY A 264 -20.56 -20.12 -4.43
C GLY A 264 -21.37 -19.50 -5.58
N ARG A 265 -21.61 -18.19 -5.49
CA ARG A 265 -22.40 -17.45 -6.47
C ARG A 265 -21.80 -16.07 -6.73
N LEU A 266 -21.73 -15.68 -7.99
CA LEU A 266 -21.44 -14.32 -8.44
C LEU A 266 -22.63 -13.79 -9.22
N THR A 267 -23.19 -12.68 -8.75
CA THR A 267 -24.30 -11.98 -9.39
C THR A 267 -23.88 -10.56 -9.71
N ILE A 268 -23.97 -10.17 -10.98
CA ILE A 268 -23.61 -8.84 -11.48
C ILE A 268 -24.86 -8.13 -11.98
N VAL A 269 -25.21 -7.02 -11.34
CA VAL A 269 -26.35 -6.17 -11.67
C VAL A 269 -25.83 -4.80 -12.12
N VAL A 270 -26.29 -4.35 -13.27
CA VAL A 270 -25.94 -3.04 -13.85
C VAL A 270 -27.22 -2.23 -14.00
N GLY A 271 -27.37 -1.18 -13.19
CA GLY A 271 -28.63 -0.42 -13.12
C GLY A 271 -29.79 -1.33 -12.74
N ASP A 272 -30.74 -1.55 -13.65
CA ASP A 272 -31.89 -2.45 -13.49
C ASP A 272 -31.77 -3.78 -14.25
N ASN A 273 -30.58 -4.09 -14.77
CA ASN A 273 -30.37 -5.25 -15.62
C ASN A 273 -29.44 -6.26 -14.95
N LEU A 274 -29.86 -7.53 -14.93
CA LEU A 274 -29.00 -8.65 -14.58
C LEU A 274 -28.07 -8.93 -15.75
N VAL A 275 -26.75 -8.83 -15.53
CA VAL A 275 -25.73 -9.08 -16.56
C VAL A 275 -25.16 -10.48 -16.43
N TYR A 276 -24.92 -10.94 -15.20
CA TYR A 276 -24.36 -12.25 -14.94
C TYR A 276 -24.92 -12.83 -13.64
N ASP A 277 -25.23 -14.12 -13.63
CA ASP A 277 -25.58 -14.88 -12.45
C ASP A 277 -25.05 -16.31 -12.61
N GLY A 278 -24.10 -16.71 -11.78
CA GLY A 278 -23.41 -18.01 -11.93
C GLY A 278 -22.49 -18.33 -10.76
N GLU A 279 -21.63 -19.35 -10.95
CA GLU A 279 -20.66 -19.78 -9.93
C GLU A 279 -19.54 -18.75 -9.74
N LEU A 280 -18.85 -18.82 -8.59
CA LEU A 280 -17.65 -18.01 -8.37
C LEU A 280 -16.55 -18.33 -9.41
N PRO A 281 -15.91 -17.31 -10.01
CA PRO A 281 -15.02 -17.51 -11.15
C PRO A 281 -13.66 -18.09 -10.77
N TYR A 282 -13.19 -17.88 -9.53
CA TYR A 282 -11.80 -18.15 -9.15
C TYR A 282 -11.69 -19.09 -7.95
N LYS A 283 -10.71 -20.00 -8.02
CA LYS A 283 -10.30 -20.90 -6.93
C LYS A 283 -9.15 -20.28 -6.14
N LEU A 284 -9.47 -19.34 -5.26
CA LEU A 284 -8.50 -18.54 -4.50
C LEU A 284 -8.40 -18.94 -3.02
N GLY A 285 -9.27 -19.82 -2.53
CA GLY A 285 -9.23 -20.31 -1.15
C GLY A 285 -8.05 -21.26 -0.89
N SER A 286 -7.86 -21.63 0.38
CA SER A 286 -7.03 -22.78 0.74
C SER A 286 -7.46 -24.03 -0.03
N ASP A 287 -6.51 -24.86 -0.43
CA ASP A 287 -6.75 -26.09 -1.22
C ASP A 287 -7.52 -25.87 -2.54
N TYR A 288 -7.40 -24.68 -3.14
CA TYR A 288 -8.08 -24.30 -4.39
C TYR A 288 -9.62 -24.35 -4.28
N GLU A 289 -10.15 -24.04 -3.11
CA GLU A 289 -11.57 -23.73 -2.95
C GLU A 289 -11.94 -22.40 -3.63
N ARG A 290 -13.21 -22.24 -4.00
CA ARG A 290 -13.71 -21.00 -4.61
C ARG A 290 -13.88 -19.93 -3.53
N ASP A 291 -13.24 -18.79 -3.75
CA ASP A 291 -13.26 -17.68 -2.79
C ASP A 291 -13.25 -16.33 -3.52
N PHE A 292 -13.45 -15.25 -2.77
CA PHE A 292 -13.53 -13.90 -3.27
C PHE A 292 -12.17 -13.39 -3.77
N PRO A 293 -12.14 -12.63 -4.87
CA PRO A 293 -10.92 -11.98 -5.37
C PRO A 293 -10.55 -10.72 -4.59
N PHE A 294 -10.74 -10.69 -3.26
CA PHE A 294 -10.48 -9.50 -2.43
C PHE A 294 -9.45 -9.77 -1.35
N VAL A 295 -8.47 -8.88 -1.23
CA VAL A 295 -7.51 -8.85 -0.12
C VAL A 295 -7.73 -7.57 0.68
N LYS A 296 -7.95 -7.69 1.98
CA LYS A 296 -8.19 -6.56 2.89
C LYS A 296 -6.89 -6.12 3.57
N GLN A 297 -6.54 -4.84 3.43
CA GLN A 297 -5.46 -4.18 4.17
C GLN A 297 -6.02 -3.23 5.24
N THR A 298 -5.51 -3.33 6.45
CA THR A 298 -5.93 -2.52 7.60
C THR A 298 -4.77 -1.71 8.16
N SER A 299 -5.03 -0.46 8.55
CA SER A 299 -4.03 0.37 9.25
C SER A 299 -3.86 -0.12 10.69
N LEU A 300 -4.90 0.04 11.51
CA LEU A 300 -4.99 -0.51 12.86
C LEU A 300 -6.18 -1.46 12.97
N ASN A 301 -5.95 -2.68 13.43
CA ASN A 301 -7.02 -3.65 13.65
C ASN A 301 -7.86 -3.27 14.88
N GLN A 302 -9.19 -3.36 14.75
CA GLN A 302 -10.14 -3.19 15.84
C GLN A 302 -10.84 -4.52 16.12
N VAL A 303 -10.84 -4.93 17.39
CA VAL A 303 -11.47 -6.17 17.83
C VAL A 303 -12.98 -6.10 17.60
N GLY A 304 -13.55 -7.17 17.06
CA GLY A 304 -14.98 -7.30 16.76
C GLY A 304 -15.48 -6.38 15.64
N SER A 305 -14.60 -5.83 14.82
CA SER A 305 -14.96 -4.94 13.69
C SER A 305 -14.31 -5.42 12.40
N PHE A 306 -15.08 -5.42 11.31
CA PHE A 306 -14.57 -5.66 9.96
C PHE A 306 -13.66 -4.53 9.48
N TRP A 307 -13.98 -3.30 9.88
CA TRP A 307 -13.22 -2.11 9.52
C TRP A 307 -12.10 -1.87 10.52
N GLY A 308 -10.92 -1.57 10.00
CA GLY A 308 -9.83 -1.01 10.77
C GLY A 308 -10.07 0.45 11.13
N VAL A 309 -9.25 0.96 12.05
CA VAL A 309 -9.31 2.32 12.57
C VAL A 309 -8.16 3.13 11.98
N SER A 310 -8.42 4.39 11.65
CA SER A 310 -7.38 5.32 11.22
C SER A 310 -6.68 5.92 12.43
N VAL A 311 -5.40 6.29 12.28
CA VAL A 311 -4.74 7.12 13.28
C VAL A 311 -5.42 8.49 13.41
N ILE A 312 -6.03 9.01 12.34
CA ILE A 312 -6.73 10.29 12.32
C ILE A 312 -7.87 10.31 13.34
N ASP A 313 -8.59 9.20 13.52
CA ASP A 313 -9.69 9.07 14.51
C ASP A 313 -9.24 9.48 15.92
N ARG A 314 -8.00 9.12 16.28
CA ARG A 314 -7.41 9.44 17.59
C ARG A 314 -6.84 10.86 17.66
N LEU A 315 -6.49 11.44 16.52
CA LEU A 315 -5.90 12.79 16.44
C LEU A 315 -6.96 13.90 16.36
N ILE A 316 -8.18 13.60 15.90
CA ILE A 316 -9.25 14.60 15.75
C ILE A 316 -9.56 15.35 17.06
N PRO A 317 -9.75 14.70 18.22
CA PRO A 317 -10.04 15.41 19.46
C PRO A 317 -8.92 16.38 19.87
N ILE A 318 -7.66 15.96 19.68
CA ILE A 318 -6.47 16.77 19.99
C ILE A 318 -6.38 17.96 19.04
N GLN A 319 -6.64 17.75 17.75
CA GLN A 319 -6.67 18.82 16.76
C GLN A 319 -7.76 19.85 17.04
N ARG A 320 -8.96 19.41 17.45
CA ARG A 320 -10.04 20.30 17.88
C ARG A 320 -9.63 21.11 19.10
N ALA A 321 -9.02 20.49 20.11
CA ALA A 321 -8.52 21.17 21.31
C ALA A 321 -7.42 22.18 20.95
N PHE A 322 -6.44 21.80 20.13
CA PHE A 322 -5.33 22.64 19.71
C PHE A 322 -5.82 23.89 18.96
N ASN A 323 -6.69 23.70 17.96
CA ASN A 323 -7.30 24.82 17.24
C ASN A 323 -8.10 25.71 18.19
N SER A 324 -8.85 25.14 19.15
CA SER A 324 -9.60 25.93 20.12
C SER A 324 -8.68 26.78 21.02
N VAL A 325 -7.55 26.24 21.47
CA VAL A 325 -6.58 26.96 22.32
C VAL A 325 -5.92 28.08 21.52
N LYS A 326 -5.46 27.79 20.28
CA LYS A 326 -4.85 28.79 19.39
C LYS A 326 -5.80 29.93 19.05
N ASN A 327 -7.01 29.62 18.59
CA ASN A 327 -8.00 30.63 18.24
C ASN A 327 -8.37 31.50 19.45
N ARG A 328 -8.57 30.92 20.64
CA ARG A 328 -8.83 31.70 21.87
C ARG A 328 -7.65 32.55 22.28
N LYS A 329 -6.42 32.07 22.11
CA LYS A 329 -5.20 32.84 22.37
C LYS A 329 -5.12 34.05 21.43
N HIS A 330 -5.43 33.87 20.15
CA HIS A 330 -5.47 34.95 19.17
C HIS A 330 -6.61 35.94 19.47
N GLU A 331 -7.83 35.48 19.77
CA GLU A 331 -8.94 36.32 20.21
C GLU A 331 -8.58 37.15 21.45
N PHE A 332 -7.89 36.55 22.42
CA PHE A 332 -7.44 37.22 23.63
C PHE A 332 -6.37 38.28 23.31
N MET A 333 -5.38 37.94 22.47
CA MET A 333 -4.37 38.91 22.02
C MET A 333 -5.00 40.07 21.25
N ASN A 334 -5.96 39.80 20.37
CA ASN A 334 -6.68 40.83 19.62
C ASN A 334 -7.50 41.74 20.56
N ARG A 335 -8.11 41.17 21.61
CA ARG A 335 -8.77 41.95 22.66
C ARG A 335 -7.80 42.84 23.44
N LEU A 336 -6.60 42.33 23.76
CA LEU A 336 -5.57 43.11 24.45
C LEU A 336 -5.00 44.25 23.58
N THR A 337 -4.79 44.00 22.28
CA THR A 337 -4.19 44.99 21.36
C THR A 337 -5.18 46.07 20.93
N MET A 338 -6.43 45.69 20.65
CA MET A 338 -7.47 46.67 20.28
C MET A 338 -8.05 47.38 21.50
N GLY A 339 -8.01 46.74 22.68
CA GLY A 339 -8.61 47.23 23.90
C GLY A 339 -10.14 47.24 23.86
N ILE A 340 -10.78 47.25 25.02
CA ILE A 340 -12.23 47.49 25.11
C ILE A 340 -12.42 48.82 25.79
N LEU A 341 -12.98 49.79 25.06
CA LEU A 341 -13.30 51.10 25.61
C LEU A 341 -14.56 50.99 26.47
N LYS A 342 -14.43 51.22 27.78
CA LYS A 342 -15.54 51.29 28.71
C LYS A 342 -16.04 52.72 28.76
N VAL A 343 -17.32 52.90 28.41
CA VAL A 343 -17.98 54.20 28.40
C VAL A 343 -19.28 54.14 29.19
N GLU A 344 -19.62 55.25 29.84
CA GLU A 344 -20.93 55.43 30.49
C GLU A 344 -21.98 55.74 29.43
N ASP A 345 -23.18 55.17 29.56
CA ASP A 345 -24.26 55.34 28.57
C ASP A 345 -24.64 56.83 28.43
N GLY A 346 -24.58 57.35 27.19
CA GLY A 346 -24.80 58.76 26.88
C GLY A 346 -23.62 59.72 27.17
N SER A 347 -22.42 59.20 27.49
CA SER A 347 -21.21 60.03 27.71
C SER A 347 -20.46 60.40 26.43
N VAL A 348 -20.50 59.53 25.41
CA VAL A 348 -19.86 59.68 24.11
C VAL A 348 -20.83 59.33 22.99
N ASP A 349 -20.55 59.80 21.78
CA ASP A 349 -21.28 59.41 20.57
C ASP A 349 -20.83 58.01 20.12
N ILE A 350 -21.65 57.00 20.41
CA ILE A 350 -21.35 55.59 20.14
C ILE A 350 -21.37 55.33 18.63
N GLU A 351 -22.28 55.95 17.88
CA GLU A 351 -22.40 55.77 16.43
C GLU A 351 -21.12 56.23 15.73
N ASN A 352 -20.58 57.40 16.11
CA ASN A 352 -19.31 57.90 15.58
C ASN A 352 -18.12 56.98 15.93
N LEU A 353 -18.09 56.45 17.15
CA LEU A 353 -17.02 55.56 17.61
C LEU A 353 -17.04 54.20 16.90
N GLU A 354 -18.24 53.68 16.59
CA GLU A 354 -18.41 52.44 15.83
C GLU A 354 -18.00 52.60 14.36
N ASP A 355 -18.35 53.74 13.73
CA ASP A 355 -18.09 53.98 12.31
C ASP A 355 -16.62 54.34 12.01
N GLU A 356 -16.02 55.22 12.82
CA GLU A 356 -14.66 55.74 12.56
C GLU A 356 -13.57 55.05 13.39
N GLY A 357 -13.95 54.36 14.46
CA GLY A 357 -13.00 53.82 15.44
C GLY A 357 -12.20 54.91 16.16
N VAL A 358 -11.17 54.47 16.89
CA VAL A 358 -10.21 55.34 17.60
C VAL A 358 -8.88 55.32 16.86
N CYS A 359 -8.72 56.19 15.86
CA CYS A 359 -7.48 56.30 15.11
C CYS A 359 -6.40 57.07 15.91
N PRO A 360 -5.09 56.83 15.64
CA PRO A 360 -4.01 57.54 16.33
C PRO A 360 -4.14 59.07 16.18
N GLY A 361 -4.26 59.78 17.30
CA GLY A 361 -4.40 61.24 17.35
C GLY A 361 -5.84 61.78 17.35
N LYS A 362 -6.87 60.92 17.37
CA LYS A 362 -8.28 61.35 17.50
C LYS A 362 -8.54 62.05 18.84
N ILE A 363 -9.15 63.23 18.79
CA ILE A 363 -9.60 63.95 19.99
C ILE A 363 -10.94 63.37 20.42
N LEU A 364 -10.97 62.66 21.54
CA LEU A 364 -12.20 62.09 22.10
C LEU A 364 -12.90 63.12 22.99
N VAL A 365 -14.06 63.59 22.53
CA VAL A 365 -14.91 64.52 23.29
C VAL A 365 -15.96 63.72 24.05
N TYR A 366 -16.06 63.94 25.36
CA TYR A 366 -17.05 63.31 26.24
C TYR A 366 -17.83 64.37 27.03
N ARG A 367 -18.99 63.99 27.57
CA ARG A 367 -19.90 64.92 28.27
C ARG A 367 -19.30 65.39 29.60
N GLN A 368 -19.42 66.69 29.88
CA GLN A 368 -18.99 67.24 31.18
C GLN A 368 -19.85 66.68 32.32
N GLY A 369 -19.21 66.05 33.31
CA GLY A 369 -19.88 65.44 34.47
C GLY A 369 -20.13 63.93 34.36
N SER A 370 -19.82 63.30 33.22
CA SER A 370 -19.77 61.83 33.10
C SER A 370 -18.40 61.28 33.46
N THR A 371 -18.32 59.98 33.71
CA THR A 371 -17.05 59.27 33.87
C THR A 371 -16.26 59.30 32.56
N ALA A 372 -14.94 59.54 32.62
CA ALA A 372 -14.11 59.56 31.42
C ALA A 372 -14.05 58.16 30.78
N PRO A 373 -14.10 58.05 29.43
CA PRO A 373 -13.84 56.80 28.73
C PRO A 373 -12.46 56.24 29.08
N GLU A 374 -12.43 54.99 29.54
CA GLU A 374 -11.19 54.31 29.92
C GLU A 374 -11.14 52.95 29.21
N PHE A 375 -9.96 52.57 28.72
CA PHE A 375 -9.76 51.21 28.25
C PHE A 375 -9.77 50.28 29.45
N LEU A 376 -10.52 49.19 29.36
CA LEU A 376 -10.39 48.09 30.31
C LEU A 376 -8.95 47.60 30.28
N GLU A 377 -8.27 47.69 31.43
CA GLU A 377 -6.94 47.11 31.59
C GLU A 377 -7.05 45.61 31.33
N GLY A 378 -6.27 45.15 30.36
CA GLY A 378 -6.21 43.74 30.01
C GLY A 378 -5.28 42.99 30.95
N ASP A 379 -5.72 41.82 31.43
CA ASP A 379 -4.81 40.88 32.08
C ASP A 379 -3.72 40.43 31.09
N ASN A 380 -2.51 40.18 31.58
CA ASN A 380 -1.45 39.61 30.75
C ASN A 380 -1.87 38.23 30.20
N VAL A 381 -1.36 37.87 29.01
CA VAL A 381 -1.55 36.52 28.47
C VAL A 381 -1.00 35.49 29.47
N SER A 382 -1.89 34.67 30.01
CA SER A 382 -1.51 33.61 30.94
C SER A 382 -0.56 32.61 30.27
N SER A 383 0.50 32.20 30.97
CA SER A 383 1.43 31.17 30.49
C SER A 383 0.75 29.82 30.24
N SER A 384 -0.39 29.57 30.90
CA SER A 384 -1.16 28.33 30.75
C SER A 384 -1.58 28.05 29.31
N PHE A 385 -1.78 29.07 28.47
CA PHE A 385 -2.08 28.87 27.04
C PHE A 385 -0.91 28.25 26.29
N SER A 386 0.32 28.70 26.58
CA SER A 386 1.53 28.16 25.96
C SER A 386 1.85 26.76 26.49
N ASP A 387 1.68 26.53 27.80
CA ASP A 387 1.89 25.22 28.43
C ASP A 387 0.94 24.16 27.86
N GLU A 388 -0.33 24.53 27.63
CA GLU A 388 -1.32 23.62 27.03
C GLU A 388 -1.05 23.34 25.55
N GLU A 389 -0.60 24.36 24.81
CA GLU A 389 -0.19 24.22 23.41
C GLU A 389 0.93 23.19 23.27
N GLU A 390 1.96 23.26 24.11
CA GLU A 390 3.09 22.33 24.12
C GLU A 390 2.67 20.90 24.50
N LYS A 391 1.78 20.75 25.50
CA LYS A 391 1.23 19.44 25.88
C LYS A 391 0.46 18.77 24.75
N LEU A 392 -0.38 19.53 24.04
CA LEU A 392 -1.16 19.00 22.91
C LEU A 392 -0.23 18.57 21.75
N LEU A 393 0.83 19.35 21.46
CA LEU A 393 1.84 18.95 20.47
C LEU A 393 2.61 17.68 20.90
N ALA A 394 2.94 17.54 22.18
CA ALA A 394 3.54 16.31 22.70
C ALA A 394 2.58 15.11 22.59
N GLU A 395 1.28 15.32 22.81
CA GLU A 395 0.26 14.29 22.66
C GLU A 395 0.11 13.84 21.19
N PHE A 396 0.11 14.78 20.23
CA PHE A 396 0.16 14.49 18.80
C PHE A 396 1.31 13.55 18.44
N ARG A 397 2.52 13.85 18.92
CA ARG A 397 3.72 13.02 18.69
C ARG A 397 3.59 11.65 19.34
N SER A 398 3.01 11.59 20.54
CA SER A 398 2.82 10.33 21.27
C SER A 398 1.83 9.39 20.57
N ILE A 399 0.66 9.89 20.15
CA ILE A 399 -0.42 9.09 19.55
C ILE A 399 -0.13 8.73 18.10
N SER A 400 0.41 9.67 17.31
CA SER A 400 0.70 9.42 15.89
C SER A 400 1.80 8.36 15.69
N GLY A 401 2.59 8.07 16.73
CA GLY A 401 3.72 7.15 16.65
C GLY A 401 4.86 7.67 15.77
N VAL A 402 4.80 8.93 15.35
CA VAL A 402 5.84 9.61 14.59
C VAL A 402 6.36 10.75 15.44
N LYS A 403 7.61 10.63 15.86
CA LYS A 403 8.37 11.78 16.34
C LYS A 403 9.18 12.35 15.19
N ASP A 404 9.05 13.66 15.00
CA ASP A 404 10.06 14.42 14.32
C ASP A 404 11.26 14.53 15.27
N PHE A 405 12.46 14.35 14.73
CA PHE A 405 13.68 14.48 15.51
C PHE A 405 13.81 15.94 15.96
N ASP A 406 13.55 16.21 17.25
CA ASP A 406 13.93 17.49 17.82
C ASP A 406 15.46 17.52 17.87
N TYR A 407 16.05 18.43 17.08
CA TYR A 407 17.50 18.65 17.01
C TYR A 407 18.16 18.88 18.38
N ASP A 408 17.39 19.18 19.43
CA ASP A 408 17.85 19.33 20.81
C ASP A 408 18.41 18.05 21.45
N TYR A 409 18.09 16.86 20.92
CA TYR A 409 18.73 15.61 21.39
C TYR A 409 20.19 15.47 20.95
N ALA A 410 20.68 16.33 20.03
CA ALA A 410 22.09 16.44 19.69
C ALA A 410 22.91 17.18 20.77
N SER A 411 22.50 17.10 22.04
CA SER A 411 23.41 17.36 23.15
C SER A 411 24.61 16.40 23.03
N SER A 412 25.80 16.92 23.24
CA SER A 412 27.10 16.24 23.00
C SER A 412 27.36 14.94 23.79
N ASN A 413 26.38 14.43 24.54
CA ASN A 413 26.51 13.30 25.46
C ASN A 413 25.70 12.05 25.07
N VAL A 414 24.91 12.06 23.99
CA VAL A 414 24.18 10.86 23.53
C VAL A 414 25.04 10.10 22.52
N SER A 415 25.37 8.85 22.81
CA SER A 415 26.12 8.01 21.87
C SER A 415 25.32 7.75 20.60
N GLY A 416 25.97 7.67 19.44
CA GLY A 416 25.31 7.39 18.16
C GLY A 416 24.48 6.09 18.18
N VAL A 417 24.93 5.10 18.96
CA VAL A 417 24.20 3.85 19.21
C VAL A 417 22.87 4.10 19.95
N THR A 418 22.87 4.98 20.94
CA THR A 418 21.64 5.33 21.68
C THR A 418 20.65 6.07 20.78
N LEU A 419 21.14 7.00 19.94
CA LEU A 419 20.30 7.69 18.96
C LEU A 419 19.67 6.69 17.98
N GLN A 420 20.44 5.71 17.54
CA GLN A 420 19.95 4.67 16.64
C GLN A 420 18.90 3.79 17.31
N LEU A 421 19.12 3.36 18.56
CA LEU A 421 18.12 2.58 19.30
C LEU A 421 16.82 3.37 19.50
N MET A 422 16.89 4.69 19.71
CA MET A 422 15.70 5.54 19.78
C MET A 422 14.94 5.59 18.44
N LEU A 423 15.67 5.68 17.31
CA LEU A 423 15.07 5.61 15.98
C LEU A 423 14.39 4.27 15.72
N GLU A 424 15.05 3.16 16.07
CA GLU A 424 14.49 1.81 15.98
C GLU A 424 13.22 1.69 16.83
N GLN A 425 13.23 2.19 18.07
CA GLN A 425 12.07 2.17 18.95
C GLN A 425 10.88 2.99 18.41
N ASP A 426 11.14 4.14 17.79
CA ASP A 426 10.10 4.95 17.17
C ASP A 426 9.51 4.24 15.93
N GLU A 427 10.35 3.56 15.14
CA GLU A 427 9.91 2.77 13.99
C GLU A 427 9.05 1.55 14.39
N LEU A 428 9.32 0.92 15.54
CA LEU A 428 8.51 -0.20 16.05
C LEU A 428 7.03 0.14 16.21
N ARG A 429 6.67 1.42 16.41
CA ARG A 429 5.26 1.85 16.54
C ARG A 429 4.47 1.69 15.25
N LEU A 430 5.14 1.74 14.09
CA LEU A 430 4.53 1.52 12.77
C LEU A 430 4.49 0.04 12.37
N ASN A 431 5.11 -0.84 13.17
CA ASN A 431 5.30 -2.24 12.82
C ASN A 431 3.97 -2.99 12.65
N ASN A 432 2.93 -2.67 13.42
CA ASN A 432 1.62 -3.33 13.28
C ASN A 432 1.01 -3.07 11.89
N THR A 433 0.99 -1.80 11.45
CA THR A 433 0.53 -1.44 10.10
C THR A 433 1.42 -2.06 9.03
N ALA A 434 2.75 -2.03 9.22
CA ALA A 434 3.69 -2.66 8.30
C ALA A 434 3.46 -4.18 8.16
N GLU A 435 3.15 -4.87 9.27
CA GLU A 435 2.88 -6.31 9.27
C GLU A 435 1.55 -6.64 8.59
N ASN A 436 0.51 -5.83 8.80
CA ASN A 436 -0.75 -5.96 8.07
C ASN A 436 -0.53 -5.78 6.55
N MET A 437 0.28 -4.79 6.15
CA MET A 437 0.65 -4.58 4.74
C MET A 437 1.42 -5.78 4.17
N LYS A 438 2.43 -6.29 4.89
CA LYS A 438 3.19 -7.50 4.53
C LYS A 438 2.29 -8.70 4.30
N ARG A 439 1.34 -8.94 5.23
CA ARG A 439 0.36 -10.02 5.11
C ARG A 439 -0.51 -9.89 3.85
N CYS A 440 -0.88 -8.67 3.48
CA CYS A 440 -1.62 -8.41 2.24
C CYS A 440 -0.80 -8.69 1.00
N VAL A 441 0.45 -8.22 0.94
CA VAL A 441 1.36 -8.50 -0.18
C VAL A 441 1.58 -10.00 -0.35
N ARG A 442 1.72 -10.74 0.76
CA ARG A 442 1.78 -12.21 0.74
C ARG A 442 0.51 -12.81 0.11
N LYS A 443 -0.68 -12.41 0.57
CA LYS A 443 -1.96 -12.94 0.05
C LYS A 443 -2.17 -12.60 -1.43
N ILE A 444 -1.84 -11.38 -1.85
CA ILE A 444 -1.87 -10.98 -3.27
C ILE A 444 -0.96 -11.88 -4.12
N ALA A 445 0.27 -12.12 -3.65
CA ALA A 445 1.20 -12.97 -4.39
C ALA A 445 0.71 -14.43 -4.48
N GLN A 446 0.01 -14.94 -3.44
CA GLN A 446 -0.64 -16.26 -3.48
C GLN A 446 -1.77 -16.28 -4.51
N ASP A 447 -2.63 -15.27 -4.50
CA ASP A 447 -3.75 -15.16 -5.44
C ASP A 447 -3.26 -15.06 -6.89
N VAL A 448 -2.18 -14.30 -7.13
CA VAL A 448 -1.51 -14.23 -8.43
C VAL A 448 -1.07 -15.62 -8.90
N LEU A 449 -0.32 -16.36 -8.08
CA LEU A 449 0.12 -17.72 -8.44
C LEU A 449 -1.06 -18.67 -8.69
N ARG A 450 -2.10 -18.61 -7.85
CA ARG A 450 -3.32 -19.42 -8.00
C ARG A 450 -4.07 -19.10 -9.29
N LEU A 451 -4.14 -17.84 -9.71
CA LEU A 451 -4.73 -17.45 -10.99
C LEU A 451 -3.90 -17.92 -12.17
N TYR A 452 -2.58 -17.76 -12.14
CA TYR A 452 -1.72 -18.30 -13.21
C TYR A 452 -1.82 -19.81 -13.30
N LYS A 453 -1.91 -20.53 -12.18
CA LYS A 453 -2.12 -21.99 -12.19
C LYS A 453 -3.49 -22.40 -12.77
N GLN A 454 -4.51 -21.55 -12.69
CA GLN A 454 -5.82 -21.84 -13.27
C GLN A 454 -5.88 -21.55 -14.77
N PHE A 455 -5.27 -20.45 -15.22
CA PHE A 455 -5.50 -19.93 -16.57
C PHE A 455 -4.26 -19.98 -17.50
N ALA A 456 -3.04 -20.19 -16.98
CA ALA A 456 -1.83 -20.28 -17.80
C ALA A 456 -1.60 -21.69 -18.39
N LEU A 457 -2.57 -22.18 -19.17
CA LEU A 457 -2.53 -23.53 -19.76
C LEU A 457 -1.49 -23.67 -20.88
N ILE A 458 -1.13 -22.57 -21.54
CA ILE A 458 -0.23 -22.54 -22.70
C ILE A 458 1.09 -21.88 -22.29
N PRO A 459 2.26 -22.33 -22.79
CA PRO A 459 3.54 -21.70 -22.49
C PRO A 459 3.54 -20.21 -22.81
N ARG A 460 3.89 -19.40 -21.81
CA ARG A 460 3.90 -17.93 -21.89
C ARG A 460 5.31 -17.42 -21.78
N LEU A 461 5.61 -16.33 -22.48
CA LEU A 461 6.86 -15.60 -22.30
C LEU A 461 6.66 -14.50 -21.25
N ALA A 462 7.44 -14.56 -20.16
CA ALA A 462 7.55 -13.47 -19.20
C ALA A 462 8.92 -12.81 -19.27
N ARG A 463 8.94 -11.54 -18.89
CA ARG A 463 10.13 -10.69 -18.85
C ARG A 463 10.35 -10.20 -17.44
N ILE A 464 11.57 -10.35 -16.95
CA ILE A 464 12.04 -9.76 -15.70
C ILE A 464 13.16 -8.80 -16.04
N VAL A 465 13.17 -7.67 -15.34
CA VAL A 465 14.32 -6.77 -15.31
C VAL A 465 14.98 -7.03 -13.97
N GLY A 466 16.14 -7.68 -13.98
CA GLY A 466 16.90 -7.91 -12.76
C GLY A 466 17.39 -6.58 -12.14
N ASP A 467 17.79 -6.63 -10.87
CA ASP A 467 18.29 -5.46 -10.14
C ASP A 467 19.49 -4.78 -10.85
N ASN A 468 20.21 -5.52 -11.70
CA ASN A 468 21.35 -5.07 -12.51
C ASN A 468 20.96 -4.50 -13.89
N GLY A 469 19.67 -4.39 -14.20
CA GLY A 469 19.17 -3.99 -15.52
C GLY A 469 19.23 -5.07 -16.59
N GLU A 470 19.72 -6.27 -16.26
CA GLU A 470 19.69 -7.44 -17.13
C GLU A 470 18.24 -7.87 -17.38
N ILE A 471 17.87 -7.99 -18.65
CA ILE A 471 16.53 -8.45 -19.04
C ILE A 471 16.60 -9.97 -19.19
N GLU A 472 15.95 -10.69 -18.27
CA GLU A 472 15.79 -12.13 -18.37
C GLU A 472 14.41 -12.45 -18.99
N LEU A 473 14.43 -13.27 -20.04
CA LEU A 473 13.25 -13.79 -20.70
C LEU A 473 13.12 -15.28 -20.38
N PHE A 474 11.96 -15.69 -19.85
CA PHE A 474 11.71 -17.09 -19.52
C PHE A 474 10.32 -17.52 -19.98
N TYR A 475 10.19 -18.82 -20.25
CA TYR A 475 8.92 -19.45 -20.58
C TYR A 475 8.40 -20.22 -19.38
N PHE A 476 7.09 -20.14 -19.14
CA PHE A 476 6.43 -20.92 -18.09
C PHE A 476 4.99 -21.30 -18.49
N ASN A 477 4.48 -22.36 -17.88
CA ASN A 477 3.08 -22.77 -17.94
C ASN A 477 2.57 -23.12 -16.52
N SER A 478 1.29 -23.52 -16.42
CA SER A 478 0.66 -23.91 -15.16
C SER A 478 1.35 -25.05 -14.41
N ASN A 479 2.01 -25.99 -15.09
CA ASN A 479 2.68 -27.13 -14.46
C ASN A 479 4.02 -26.73 -13.81
N ASP A 480 4.59 -25.60 -14.22
CA ASP A 480 5.82 -25.06 -13.63
C ASP A 480 5.57 -24.37 -12.28
N ILE A 481 4.30 -24.30 -11.83
CA ILE A 481 3.87 -23.73 -10.54
C ILE A 481 3.46 -24.87 -9.60
N SER A 482 4.41 -25.40 -8.83
CA SER A 482 4.14 -26.48 -7.87
C SER A 482 3.58 -25.98 -6.53
N SER A 483 4.17 -24.91 -5.98
CA SER A 483 3.87 -24.36 -4.65
C SER A 483 3.29 -22.94 -4.71
N ASP A 484 2.35 -22.65 -3.80
CA ASP A 484 1.83 -21.32 -3.47
C ASP A 484 2.21 -20.88 -2.04
N ASP A 485 3.16 -21.58 -1.41
CA ASP A 485 3.71 -21.18 -0.12
C ASP A 485 4.70 -20.03 -0.29
N ILE A 486 4.30 -18.85 0.18
CA ILE A 486 5.10 -17.64 0.06
C ILE A 486 5.65 -17.27 1.43
N SER A 487 6.98 -17.18 1.49
CA SER A 487 7.69 -16.47 2.54
C SER A 487 7.93 -15.04 2.12
N LEU A 488 7.90 -14.12 3.07
CA LEU A 488 8.46 -12.80 2.85
C LEU A 488 9.91 -12.88 3.29
N GLU A 489 10.83 -12.52 2.41
CA GLU A 489 12.20 -12.31 2.85
C GLU A 489 12.18 -11.22 3.92
N ALA A 490 12.86 -11.47 5.03
CA ALA A 490 13.13 -10.46 6.04
C ALA A 490 14.14 -9.44 5.45
N THR A 491 13.74 -8.71 4.41
CA THR A 491 14.48 -7.54 3.96
C THR A 491 14.35 -6.50 5.05
N ALA A 492 15.43 -6.32 5.81
CA ALA A 492 15.59 -5.36 6.90
C ALA A 492 14.32 -5.30 7.77
N GLU A 493 14.28 -6.14 8.80
CA GLU A 493 13.47 -5.81 9.97
C GLU A 493 13.61 -4.30 10.26
N LEU A 494 12.49 -3.64 10.54
CA LEU A 494 12.45 -2.21 10.89
C LEU A 494 13.63 -1.90 11.83
N GLY A 495 14.67 -1.24 11.30
CA GLY A 495 15.88 -0.97 12.05
C GLY A 495 17.19 -1.08 11.25
N GLU A 496 17.37 -2.05 10.34
CA GLU A 496 18.63 -2.16 9.58
C GLU A 496 18.75 -1.08 8.49
N SER A 497 19.14 0.12 8.91
CA SER A 497 19.65 1.16 8.02
C SER A 497 20.80 0.59 7.19
N ILE A 498 20.91 1.01 5.92
CA ILE A 498 22.10 0.73 5.09
C ILE A 498 23.39 1.07 5.85
N THR A 499 23.35 2.09 6.71
CA THR A 499 24.46 2.47 7.59
C THR A 499 24.75 1.42 8.66
N GLN A 500 23.74 0.80 9.28
CA GLN A 500 23.93 -0.27 10.27
C GLN A 500 24.46 -1.53 9.61
N ARG A 501 23.94 -1.90 8.45
CA ARG A 501 24.48 -3.02 7.68
C ARG A 501 25.93 -2.76 7.31
N ARG A 502 26.26 -1.53 6.89
CA ARG A 502 27.65 -1.13 6.64
C ARG A 502 28.52 -1.24 7.87
N GLN A 503 28.06 -0.72 9.02
CA GLN A 503 28.79 -0.79 10.28
C GLN A 503 28.99 -2.24 10.72
N MET A 504 27.95 -3.08 10.67
CA MET A 504 28.02 -4.49 11.01
C MET A 504 29.00 -5.23 10.09
N VAL A 505 28.99 -4.95 8.77
CA VAL A 505 29.96 -5.53 7.84
C VAL A 505 31.38 -5.07 8.18
N PHE A 506 31.58 -3.78 8.49
CA PHE A 506 32.88 -3.29 8.97
C PHE A 506 33.29 -3.95 10.29
N ASP A 507 32.37 -4.16 11.23
CA ASP A 507 32.62 -4.83 12.51
C ASP A 507 32.98 -6.31 12.30
N LEU A 508 32.32 -7.01 11.37
CA LEU A 508 32.63 -8.39 10.99
C LEU A 508 34.01 -8.51 10.33
N ILE A 509 34.36 -7.55 9.46
CA ILE A 509 35.69 -7.44 8.85
C ILE A 509 36.75 -7.17 9.93
N ASN A 510 36.50 -6.21 10.81
CA ASN A 510 37.40 -5.84 11.91
C ASN A 510 37.57 -6.98 12.93
N ALA A 511 36.52 -7.77 13.17
CA ALA A 511 36.54 -8.95 14.04
C ALA A 511 37.25 -10.16 13.42
N GLY A 512 37.62 -10.09 12.12
CA GLY A 512 38.33 -11.17 11.41
C GLY A 512 37.48 -12.42 11.15
N LEU A 513 36.15 -12.35 11.36
CA LEU A 513 35.24 -13.49 11.20
C LEU A 513 35.04 -13.92 9.74
N LEU A 514 35.45 -13.07 8.79
CA LEU A 514 35.37 -13.34 7.34
C LEU A 514 36.70 -13.78 6.73
N ASN A 515 37.77 -13.90 7.53
CA ASN A 515 39.06 -14.37 7.08
C ASN A 515 39.08 -15.90 7.05
N ASP A 516 39.59 -16.48 5.97
CA ASP A 516 39.92 -17.92 5.96
C ASP A 516 41.27 -18.13 6.69
N ASN A 517 41.68 -19.39 6.90
CA ASN A 517 42.82 -19.88 7.70
C ASN A 517 44.23 -19.27 7.41
N GLY A 518 44.32 -18.17 6.67
CA GLY A 518 45.51 -17.36 6.45
C GLY A 518 45.21 -15.85 6.41
N ASN A 519 44.55 -15.29 7.43
CA ASN A 519 44.44 -13.84 7.70
C ASN A 519 43.91 -12.93 6.56
N GLU A 520 43.48 -13.49 5.44
CA GLU A 520 42.97 -12.78 4.27
C GLU A 520 41.55 -13.25 3.95
N MET A 521 40.70 -12.29 3.60
CA MET A 521 39.34 -12.57 3.18
C MET A 521 39.35 -13.19 1.78
N SER A 522 38.64 -14.30 1.58
CA SER A 522 38.52 -14.92 0.24
C SER A 522 37.86 -13.96 -0.74
N ASP A 523 38.20 -14.05 -2.04
CA ASP A 523 37.65 -13.16 -3.07
C ASP A 523 36.12 -13.25 -3.16
N LYS A 524 35.54 -14.44 -2.91
CA LYS A 524 34.08 -14.61 -2.80
C LYS A 524 33.47 -13.82 -1.63
N MET A 525 34.15 -13.77 -0.48
CA MET A 525 33.68 -12.99 0.67
C MET A 525 33.91 -11.48 0.46
N LYS A 526 34.93 -11.05 -0.29
CA LYS A 526 35.12 -9.65 -0.70
C LYS A 526 33.97 -9.16 -1.56
N VAL A 527 33.61 -9.91 -2.60
CA VAL A 527 32.47 -9.59 -3.46
C VAL A 527 31.18 -9.53 -2.65
N LYS A 528 30.94 -10.54 -1.79
CA LYS A 528 29.74 -10.57 -0.94
C LYS A 528 29.71 -9.43 0.09
N ALA A 529 30.85 -9.04 0.66
CA ALA A 529 30.93 -7.90 1.56
C ALA A 529 30.67 -6.58 0.81
N LEU A 530 31.24 -6.39 -0.38
CA LEU A 530 30.99 -5.22 -1.23
C LEU A 530 29.52 -5.13 -1.67
N GLU A 531 28.90 -6.25 -1.99
CA GLU A 531 27.46 -6.36 -2.27
C GLU A 531 26.64 -5.92 -1.05
N LEU A 532 26.95 -6.44 0.15
CA LEU A 532 26.28 -6.07 1.40
C LEU A 532 26.48 -4.59 1.79
N LEU A 533 27.60 -3.98 1.40
CA LEU A 533 27.88 -2.55 1.57
C LEU A 533 27.12 -1.66 0.56
N GLY A 534 26.44 -2.26 -0.43
CA GLY A 534 25.75 -1.57 -1.50
C GLY A 534 26.69 -1.00 -2.57
N LEU A 535 27.92 -1.52 -2.65
CA LEU A 535 28.94 -1.16 -3.64
C LEU A 535 29.00 -2.15 -4.82
N GLY A 536 28.08 -3.12 -4.88
CA GLY A 536 28.05 -4.16 -5.92
C GLY A 536 28.01 -3.63 -7.37
N VAL A 537 27.65 -2.37 -7.59
CA VAL A 537 27.63 -1.74 -8.93
C VAL A 537 29.03 -1.42 -9.46
N TRP A 538 30.05 -1.29 -8.59
CA TRP A 538 31.40 -0.89 -9.01
C TRP A 538 32.21 -2.04 -9.63
N GLU A 539 31.73 -3.29 -9.52
CA GLU A 539 32.42 -4.50 -10.02
C GLU A 539 31.61 -5.28 -11.08
N ASN A 540 30.63 -4.67 -11.76
CA ASN A 540 30.11 -5.23 -13.02
C ASN A 540 31.12 -5.14 -14.19
N ALA A 541 32.41 -4.97 -13.87
CA ALA A 541 33.49 -5.33 -14.77
C ALA A 541 33.61 -6.85 -14.80
N GLN A 542 32.64 -7.53 -15.43
CA GLN A 542 32.71 -8.93 -15.86
C GLN A 542 33.52 -9.84 -14.92
N ASP A 543 32.96 -10.24 -13.77
CA ASP A 543 33.58 -11.32 -12.99
C ASP A 543 33.58 -12.58 -13.84
N THR A 544 34.74 -12.88 -14.43
CA THR A 544 34.95 -14.00 -15.34
C THR A 544 34.52 -15.31 -14.68
N ASN A 545 34.67 -15.40 -13.36
CA ASN A 545 34.32 -16.57 -12.57
C ASN A 545 32.82 -16.88 -12.62
N GLU A 546 31.95 -15.87 -12.49
CA GLU A 546 30.49 -16.09 -12.52
C GLU A 546 30.02 -16.50 -13.92
N LEU A 547 30.62 -15.92 -14.96
CA LEU A 547 30.36 -16.31 -16.35
C LEU A 547 30.80 -17.75 -16.63
N HIS A 548 31.94 -18.19 -16.09
CA HIS A 548 32.38 -19.59 -16.18
C HIS A 548 31.42 -20.54 -15.44
N ILE A 549 30.93 -20.16 -14.26
CA ILE A 549 29.94 -20.98 -13.52
C ILE A 549 28.62 -21.11 -14.32
N LYS A 550 28.09 -20.01 -14.86
CA LYS A 550 26.87 -20.04 -15.71
C LYS A 550 27.08 -20.86 -16.97
N LYS A 551 28.27 -20.78 -17.59
CA LYS A 551 28.63 -21.58 -18.75
C LYS A 551 28.68 -23.07 -18.40
N ALA A 552 29.36 -23.45 -17.33
CA ALA A 552 29.43 -24.82 -16.82
C ALA A 552 28.04 -25.42 -16.52
N ASP A 553 27.12 -24.62 -15.97
CA ASP A 553 25.74 -25.04 -15.73
C ASP A 553 24.97 -25.27 -17.04
N SER A 554 25.15 -24.41 -18.05
CA SER A 554 24.59 -24.65 -19.39
C SER A 554 25.17 -25.92 -20.03
N GLU A 555 26.45 -26.21 -19.81
CA GLU A 555 27.11 -27.42 -20.29
C GLU A 555 26.57 -28.67 -19.61
N ASN A 556 26.35 -28.64 -18.28
CA ASN A 556 25.71 -29.71 -17.53
C ASN A 556 24.35 -30.09 -18.14
N VAL A 557 23.51 -29.09 -18.45
CA VAL A 557 22.19 -29.33 -19.08
C VAL A 557 22.33 -29.96 -20.47
N LYS A 558 23.32 -29.53 -21.28
CA LYS A 558 23.57 -30.09 -22.62
C LYS A 558 24.11 -31.52 -22.57
N LEU A 559 25.03 -31.80 -21.64
CA LEU A 559 25.59 -33.13 -21.38
C LEU A 559 24.49 -34.09 -20.87
N LEU A 560 23.59 -33.62 -20.01
CA LEU A 560 22.42 -34.36 -19.54
C LEU A 560 21.46 -34.74 -20.68
N GLY A 561 21.40 -33.93 -21.75
CA GLY A 561 20.67 -34.21 -22.98
C GLY A 561 21.38 -35.21 -23.91
N GLY A 562 22.55 -35.72 -23.54
CA GLY A 562 23.36 -36.66 -24.34
C GLY A 562 24.17 -35.99 -25.46
N LYS A 563 24.24 -34.65 -25.50
CA LYS A 563 25.11 -33.94 -26.45
C LYS A 563 26.51 -33.82 -25.86
N ARG A 564 27.52 -34.28 -26.61
CA ARG A 564 28.92 -34.03 -26.25
C ARG A 564 29.23 -32.56 -26.45
N VAL A 565 29.67 -31.90 -25.39
CA VAL A 565 30.19 -30.53 -25.44
C VAL A 565 31.71 -30.61 -25.41
N GLU A 566 32.38 -29.73 -26.13
CA GLU A 566 33.84 -29.61 -26.10
C GLU A 566 34.25 -28.47 -25.17
N ALA A 567 35.22 -28.74 -24.30
CA ALA A 567 35.82 -27.75 -23.42
C ALA A 567 36.51 -26.65 -24.24
N SER A 568 36.28 -25.39 -23.89
CA SER A 568 36.86 -24.24 -24.60
C SER A 568 38.17 -23.81 -23.96
N GLN A 569 39.11 -23.29 -24.76
CA GLN A 569 40.42 -22.82 -24.29
C GLN A 569 40.34 -21.61 -23.35
N ILE A 570 39.22 -20.88 -23.38
CA ILE A 570 38.99 -19.69 -22.55
C ILE A 570 38.43 -20.03 -21.17
N ASP A 571 38.11 -21.30 -20.88
CA ASP A 571 37.41 -21.69 -19.67
C ASP A 571 38.33 -21.78 -18.46
N ASP A 572 37.91 -21.25 -17.31
CA ASP A 572 38.53 -21.60 -16.03
C ASP A 572 38.20 -23.06 -15.70
N HIS A 573 39.18 -23.92 -15.96
CA HIS A 573 39.02 -25.36 -15.83
C HIS A 573 38.85 -25.81 -14.37
N ALA A 574 39.40 -25.08 -13.39
CA ALA A 574 39.23 -25.45 -11.98
C ALA A 574 37.77 -25.27 -11.55
N LEU A 575 37.18 -24.11 -11.88
CA LEU A 575 35.78 -23.81 -11.56
C LEU A 575 34.80 -24.74 -12.31
N HIS A 576 35.05 -25.03 -13.58
CA HIS A 576 34.23 -25.98 -14.35
C HIS A 576 34.26 -27.39 -13.73
N ILE A 577 35.44 -27.89 -13.32
CA ILE A 577 35.56 -29.22 -12.70
C ILE A 577 34.75 -29.29 -11.41
N ASP A 578 34.92 -28.32 -10.50
CA ASP A 578 34.20 -28.28 -9.24
C ASP A 578 32.68 -28.25 -9.47
N ARG A 579 32.23 -27.48 -10.47
CA ARG A 579 30.81 -27.37 -10.80
C ARG A 579 30.24 -28.63 -11.44
N HIS A 580 30.98 -29.30 -12.34
CA HIS A 580 30.58 -30.58 -12.93
C HIS A 580 30.51 -31.69 -11.87
N ILE A 581 31.47 -31.74 -10.94
CA ILE A 581 31.48 -32.71 -9.83
C ILE A 581 30.30 -32.46 -8.89
N ALA A 582 30.06 -31.20 -8.51
CA ALA A 582 28.91 -30.84 -7.68
C ALA A 582 27.58 -31.27 -8.33
N PHE A 583 27.47 -31.14 -9.66
CA PHE A 583 26.30 -31.60 -10.41
C PHE A 583 26.18 -33.13 -10.48
N MET A 584 27.29 -33.86 -10.61
CA MET A 584 27.29 -35.34 -10.57
C MET A 584 26.90 -35.90 -9.19
N LEU A 585 27.18 -35.17 -8.13
CA LEU A 585 26.78 -35.53 -6.76
C LEU A 585 25.31 -35.16 -6.46
N ASN A 586 24.61 -34.55 -7.41
CA ASN A 586 23.24 -34.12 -7.25
C ASN A 586 22.23 -35.24 -7.62
N GLY A 587 21.09 -35.30 -6.93
CA GLY A 587 20.13 -36.41 -7.04
C GLY A 587 19.47 -36.56 -8.42
N ASP A 588 19.41 -35.49 -9.22
CA ASP A 588 18.89 -35.53 -10.59
C ASP A 588 19.81 -36.28 -11.56
N TYR A 589 21.12 -36.27 -11.30
CA TYR A 589 22.08 -37.04 -12.08
C TYR A 589 21.94 -38.53 -11.78
N GLU A 590 21.82 -38.94 -10.52
CA GLU A 590 21.61 -40.34 -10.12
C GLU A 590 20.33 -40.94 -10.72
N LYS A 591 19.21 -40.18 -10.68
CA LYS A 591 17.92 -40.62 -11.27
C LYS A 591 18.04 -40.87 -12.78
N LYS A 592 18.83 -40.07 -13.50
CA LYS A 592 19.05 -40.23 -14.95
C LYS A 592 20.12 -41.25 -15.31
N LEU A 593 21.12 -41.44 -14.45
CA LEU A 593 22.12 -42.50 -14.56
C LEU A 593 21.45 -43.89 -14.57
N ALA A 594 20.44 -44.08 -13.71
CA ALA A 594 19.65 -45.31 -13.65
C ALA A 594 18.91 -45.64 -14.96
N VAL A 595 18.56 -44.62 -15.76
CA VAL A 595 17.88 -44.78 -17.05
C VAL A 595 18.88 -44.86 -18.21
N ARG A 596 20.04 -44.19 -18.09
CA ARG A 596 21.03 -44.10 -19.16
C ARG A 596 22.47 -44.14 -18.60
N PRO A 597 23.07 -45.33 -18.44
CA PRO A 597 24.40 -45.51 -17.85
C PRO A 597 25.54 -44.91 -18.70
N GLU A 598 25.30 -44.66 -19.99
CA GLU A 598 26.28 -44.03 -20.89
C GLU A 598 26.64 -42.59 -20.49
N LEU A 599 25.79 -41.92 -19.69
CA LEU A 599 26.00 -40.54 -19.25
C LEU A 599 27.25 -40.39 -18.35
N GLU A 600 27.58 -41.42 -17.56
CA GLU A 600 28.77 -41.40 -16.70
C GLU A 600 30.05 -41.31 -17.49
N SER A 601 30.14 -42.08 -18.57
CA SER A 601 31.29 -42.05 -19.47
C SER A 601 31.43 -40.70 -20.16
N ILE A 602 30.32 -40.00 -20.42
CA ILE A 602 30.31 -38.70 -21.08
C ILE A 602 30.75 -37.59 -20.12
N PHE A 603 30.22 -37.57 -18.89
CA PHE A 603 30.62 -36.58 -17.87
C PHE A 603 32.07 -36.79 -17.45
N LEU A 604 32.51 -38.02 -17.21
CA LEU A 604 33.91 -38.31 -16.86
C LEU A 604 34.86 -37.97 -18.01
N ALA A 605 34.48 -38.21 -19.27
CA ALA A 605 35.28 -37.80 -20.42
C ALA A 605 35.41 -36.27 -20.52
N HIS A 606 34.34 -35.52 -20.24
CA HIS A 606 34.35 -34.06 -20.23
C HIS A 606 35.21 -33.50 -19.09
N ILE A 607 35.05 -34.02 -17.87
CA ILE A 607 35.88 -33.66 -16.72
C ILE A 607 37.35 -34.00 -16.95
N ASN A 608 37.65 -35.15 -17.56
CA ASN A 608 39.03 -35.54 -17.89
C ASN A 608 39.66 -34.62 -18.94
N LYS A 609 38.87 -34.08 -19.89
CA LYS A 609 39.35 -33.05 -20.82
C LYS A 609 39.67 -31.73 -20.12
N HIS A 610 38.84 -31.28 -19.18
CA HIS A 610 39.17 -30.11 -18.37
C HIS A 610 40.41 -30.37 -17.50
N LYS A 611 40.57 -31.57 -16.92
CA LYS A 611 41.78 -31.96 -16.17
C LYS A 611 43.04 -32.05 -17.03
N SER A 612 42.93 -32.48 -18.29
CA SER A 612 44.08 -32.50 -19.20
C SER A 612 44.48 -31.08 -19.62
N MET A 613 43.51 -30.22 -19.94
CA MET A 613 43.79 -28.83 -20.30
C MET A 613 44.32 -28.01 -19.11
N LEU A 614 43.83 -28.27 -17.89
CA LEU A 614 44.39 -27.65 -16.67
C LEU A 614 45.85 -28.08 -16.41
N LYS A 615 46.21 -29.32 -16.76
CA LYS A 615 47.60 -29.80 -16.68
C LYS A 615 48.51 -29.27 -17.79
N GLU A 616 47.94 -28.86 -18.92
CA GLU A 616 48.69 -28.22 -20.02
C GLU A 616 48.87 -26.70 -19.78
N GLN A 617 48.05 -26.09 -18.90
CA GLN A 617 48.15 -24.69 -18.49
C GLN A 617 49.06 -24.47 -17.26
N GLN A 618 49.41 -25.52 -16.52
CA GLN A 618 50.43 -25.52 -15.46
C GLN A 618 51.81 -25.82 -16.05
#